data_AF-A0AA41RVS8-F1
#
_entry.id   AF-A0AA41RVS8-F1
#
_cell.length_a   1.000
_cell.length_b   1.000
_cell.length_c   1.000
_cell.angle_alpha   90.00
_cell.angle_beta   90.00
_cell.angle_gamma   90.00
#
_symmetry.space_group_name_H-M   'P 1'
#
loop_
_entity.id
_entity.type
_entity.pdbx_description
1 polymer ?
#
loop_
_entity_poly.entity_id
_entity_poly.type
_entity_poly.pdbx_seq_one_letter_code
_entity_poly.pdbx_strand_id
1 'polypeptide(L)'
;MNQAAAGDFLKSPVTKVLGYAVIAFIFFYLGQHWSDGYQQLVFYSNNQQHQPTDTNAAASSIAISPNANKTISLTDSAAVAPARPPKPPPVIAEKFGIIDENGVMSEEFEVGDFDPDLAGTYKNLNMSVVKPEDVIASAKVKIEKFNFCSVDFSDYIPCLDNVEEINKLNSTEKGEKFERHCPGRDDPRLNCLVPPPEGYKARIPWPRSRDKVWFSNVPHTRLVDDKGGQNWIERDGDVFKFPGGGTQFIHGADQYLNQISQMVPEIAFGNHTRVVLDVGCGVASFGAFLLSRNVTALSIAPKDVHENQIQFALERGVPAMVAAFATRRLLYPSQAFELIHCSRCRINWTRDDGMFLLEVDRMLRGGGFFAWAAQPVYKHELPLQEQWKEMEDLTTRLCWELVKKEGYVAIWRKPSNNSCYMARDAGAQPPLCDQSDDPDNVWYI
;
A
#
# COMPACT_ATOMS: atom_id res chain seq x y z
N MET A 1 -54.38 -44.37 45.28
CA MET A 1 -54.57 -44.61 43.84
C MET A 1 -55.50 -43.50 43.32
N ASN A 2 -55.18 -42.57 42.44
CA ASN A 2 -54.04 -42.34 41.56
C ASN A 2 -53.88 -40.82 41.34
N GLN A 3 -52.65 -40.32 41.41
CA GLN A 3 -52.23 -39.08 40.76
C GLN A 3 -51.72 -39.45 39.35
N ALA A 4 -52.29 -38.86 38.30
CA ALA A 4 -51.79 -38.85 36.91
C ALA A 4 -52.69 -37.90 36.11
N ALA A 5 -52.27 -37.06 35.16
CA ALA A 5 -50.96 -36.69 34.64
C ALA A 5 -51.17 -35.34 33.91
N ALA A 6 -50.57 -34.26 34.42
CA ALA A 6 -50.51 -32.97 33.74
C ALA A 6 -49.04 -32.73 33.36
N GLY A 7 -48.60 -33.40 32.30
CA GLY A 7 -47.22 -33.30 31.86
C GLY A 7 -46.99 -34.22 30.68
N ASP A 8 -47.36 -33.77 29.48
CA ASP A 8 -46.70 -34.17 28.22
C ASP A 8 -47.26 -33.47 26.94
N PHE A 9 -47.97 -32.33 27.06
CA PHE A 9 -48.43 -31.60 25.86
C PHE A 9 -47.29 -30.84 25.13
N LEU A 10 -46.21 -30.49 25.84
CA LEU A 10 -45.07 -29.71 25.32
C LEU A 10 -43.97 -30.55 24.63
N LYS A 11 -44.07 -31.88 24.64
CA LYS A 11 -43.08 -32.78 24.02
C LYS A 11 -43.51 -33.37 22.68
N SER A 12 -44.74 -33.10 22.25
CA SER A 12 -45.23 -33.58 20.95
C SER A 12 -44.44 -32.92 19.80
N PRO A 13 -43.98 -33.69 18.80
CA PRO A 13 -43.32 -33.11 17.62
C PRO A 13 -44.23 -32.11 16.88
N VAL A 14 -45.56 -32.26 17.01
CA VAL A 14 -46.55 -31.35 16.41
C VAL A 14 -46.51 -29.95 17.05
N THR A 15 -46.34 -29.85 18.37
CA THR A 15 -46.27 -28.54 19.06
C THR A 15 -44.97 -27.80 18.76
N LYS A 16 -43.87 -28.53 18.51
CA LYS A 16 -42.61 -27.94 18.05
C LYS A 16 -42.72 -27.39 16.62
N VAL A 17 -43.30 -28.17 15.70
CA VAL A 17 -43.49 -27.74 14.31
C VAL A 17 -44.40 -26.51 14.23
N LEU A 18 -45.48 -26.48 15.02
CA LEU A 18 -46.37 -25.31 15.09
C LEU A 18 -45.64 -24.08 15.64
N GLY A 19 -44.77 -24.25 16.65
CA GLY A 19 -43.94 -23.18 17.19
C GLY A 19 -42.97 -22.59 16.15
N TYR A 20 -42.29 -23.43 15.37
CA TYR A 20 -41.41 -22.97 14.30
C TYR A 20 -42.16 -22.27 13.17
N ALA A 21 -43.36 -22.74 12.82
CA ALA A 21 -44.20 -22.10 11.82
C ALA A 21 -44.64 -20.68 12.24
N VAL A 22 -45.00 -20.49 13.51
CA VAL A 22 -45.38 -19.17 14.06
C VAL A 22 -44.17 -18.22 14.07
N ILE A 23 -42.99 -18.70 14.46
CA ILE A 23 -41.75 -17.91 14.45
C ILE A 23 -41.41 -17.47 13.01
N ALA A 24 -41.50 -18.38 12.04
CA ALA A 24 -41.25 -18.06 10.63
C ALA A 24 -42.25 -17.02 10.10
N PHE A 25 -43.53 -17.11 10.48
CA PHE A 25 -44.55 -16.15 10.08
C PHE A 25 -44.31 -14.76 10.67
N ILE A 26 -43.83 -14.69 11.92
CA ILE A 26 -43.46 -13.42 12.58
C ILE A 26 -42.27 -12.76 11.89
N PHE A 27 -41.21 -13.53 11.55
CA PHE A 27 -40.06 -13.00 10.81
C PHE A 27 -40.44 -12.56 9.39
N PHE A 28 -41.31 -13.30 8.71
CA PHE A 28 -41.80 -12.91 7.38
C PHE A 28 -42.61 -11.61 7.43
N TYR A 29 -43.49 -11.47 8.44
CA TYR A 29 -44.31 -10.27 8.61
C TYR A 29 -43.48 -9.05 9.04
N LEU A 30 -42.49 -9.23 9.92
CA LEU A 30 -41.54 -8.16 10.31
C LEU A 30 -40.63 -7.77 9.14
N GLY A 31 -40.18 -8.73 8.32
CA GLY A 31 -39.38 -8.47 7.12
C GLY A 31 -40.15 -7.71 6.03
N GLN A 32 -41.46 -7.98 5.87
CA GLN A 32 -42.30 -7.23 4.93
C GLN A 32 -42.58 -5.79 5.38
N HIS A 33 -42.79 -5.55 6.69
CA HIS A 33 -43.08 -4.20 7.20
C HIS A 33 -41.85 -3.30 7.39
N TRP A 34 -40.63 -3.84 7.24
CA TRP A 34 -39.37 -3.07 7.27
C TRP A 34 -38.70 -2.93 5.90
N SER A 35 -39.33 -3.39 4.82
CA SER A 35 -38.76 -3.34 3.46
C SER A 35 -38.97 -2.02 2.71
N ASP A 36 -39.77 -1.10 3.23
CA ASP A 36 -40.08 0.17 2.55
C ASP A 36 -39.09 1.26 2.98
N GLY A 37 -37.86 1.16 2.49
CA GLY A 37 -36.81 2.14 2.81
C GLY A 37 -35.51 1.99 2.02
N TYR A 38 -35.51 1.44 0.81
CA TYR A 38 -34.29 1.41 -0.01
C TYR A 38 -34.06 2.75 -0.71
N GLN A 39 -33.17 3.57 -0.16
CA GLN A 39 -32.50 4.66 -0.88
C GLN A 39 -31.31 4.08 -1.66
N GLN A 40 -31.35 4.27 -2.97
CA GLN A 40 -30.43 3.77 -3.98
C GLN A 40 -29.18 4.65 -4.09
N LEU A 41 -27.98 4.11 -3.84
CA LEU A 41 -26.65 4.66 -4.21
C LEU A 41 -25.63 3.48 -4.20
N VAL A 42 -24.66 3.25 -5.10
CA VAL A 42 -23.75 4.00 -5.99
C VAL A 42 -22.42 4.41 -5.31
N PHE A 43 -21.34 3.68 -5.64
CA PHE A 43 -19.92 3.91 -5.24
C PHE A 43 -19.26 5.14 -5.89
N TYR A 44 -20.05 6.02 -6.50
CA TYR A 44 -19.60 7.29 -7.04
C TYR A 44 -20.48 8.37 -6.42
N SER A 45 -19.88 9.26 -5.63
CA SER A 45 -20.59 10.38 -5.04
C SER A 45 -21.10 11.32 -6.14
N ASN A 46 -22.42 11.47 -6.21
CA ASN A 46 -23.08 12.52 -6.98
C ASN A 46 -23.38 13.66 -5.99
N ASN A 47 -22.47 14.60 -5.83
CA ASN A 47 -22.74 15.81 -5.06
C ASN A 47 -23.67 16.73 -5.88
N GLN A 48 -24.98 16.59 -5.70
CA GLN A 48 -25.94 17.64 -6.04
C GLN A 48 -26.51 18.22 -4.75
N GLN A 49 -26.00 19.38 -4.34
CA GLN A 49 -26.72 20.27 -3.45
C GLN A 49 -27.95 20.83 -4.19
N HIS A 50 -29.10 20.80 -3.51
CA HIS A 50 -30.39 21.26 -3.98
C HIS A 50 -30.42 22.74 -4.40
N GLN A 51 -30.91 23.03 -5.61
CA GLN A 51 -32.07 23.92 -5.86
C GLN A 51 -32.57 23.79 -7.32
N PRO A 52 -33.86 24.04 -7.60
CA PRO A 52 -34.56 23.45 -8.74
C PRO A 52 -34.54 24.36 -9.98
N THR A 53 -34.40 23.80 -11.18
CA THR A 53 -35.41 23.83 -12.27
C THR A 53 -34.85 23.28 -13.58
N ASP A 54 -35.73 22.61 -14.30
CA ASP A 54 -35.76 22.34 -15.74
C ASP A 54 -34.85 21.24 -16.36
N THR A 55 -35.56 20.17 -16.70
CA THR A 55 -35.32 19.11 -17.68
C THR A 55 -34.44 19.48 -18.88
N ASN A 56 -33.33 18.75 -19.08
CA ASN A 56 -33.06 17.93 -20.27
C ASN A 56 -31.63 17.32 -20.27
N ALA A 57 -31.57 16.01 -20.51
CA ALA A 57 -30.40 15.19 -20.91
C ALA A 57 -29.13 15.27 -20.04
N ALA A 58 -29.03 14.39 -19.03
CA ALA A 58 -27.83 14.19 -18.23
C ALA A 58 -26.76 13.39 -19.01
N ALA A 59 -25.70 14.07 -19.46
CA ALA A 59 -24.46 13.46 -19.90
C ALA A 59 -23.57 13.14 -18.68
N SER A 60 -23.07 11.91 -18.59
CA SER A 60 -22.18 11.42 -17.53
C SER A 60 -20.80 12.11 -17.60
N SER A 61 -20.36 12.77 -16.54
CA SER A 61 -19.02 13.37 -16.46
C SER A 61 -18.04 12.45 -15.73
N ILE A 62 -16.93 12.11 -16.40
CA ILE A 62 -15.78 11.39 -15.86
C ILE A 62 -15.00 12.33 -14.94
N ALA A 63 -14.56 11.88 -13.76
CA ALA A 63 -13.63 12.62 -12.92
C ALA A 63 -12.28 12.72 -13.66
N ILE A 64 -11.97 13.91 -14.16
CA ILE A 64 -10.76 14.16 -14.92
C ILE A 64 -9.67 14.64 -13.97
N SER A 65 -8.45 14.11 -14.14
CA SER A 65 -7.27 14.54 -13.38
C SER A 65 -7.16 16.08 -13.36
N PRO A 66 -6.70 16.71 -12.26
CA PRO A 66 -6.46 18.16 -12.22
C PRO A 66 -5.46 18.66 -13.28
N ASN A 67 -4.77 17.76 -13.99
CA ASN A 67 -3.89 18.07 -15.11
C ASN A 67 -4.52 17.89 -16.49
N ALA A 68 -5.79 17.51 -16.60
CA ALA A 68 -6.35 17.06 -17.87
C ALA A 68 -6.56 18.15 -18.93
N ASN A 69 -6.53 19.42 -18.52
CA ASN A 69 -6.56 20.56 -19.44
C ASN A 69 -5.15 21.13 -19.74
N LYS A 70 -4.07 20.49 -19.26
CA LYS A 70 -2.71 20.88 -19.65
C LYS A 70 -2.34 20.21 -20.97
N THR A 71 -2.42 20.97 -22.06
CA THR A 71 -1.84 20.59 -23.34
C THR A 71 -0.34 20.90 -23.34
N ILE A 72 0.49 19.86 -23.40
CA ILE A 72 1.91 20.00 -23.76
C ILE A 72 1.96 20.13 -25.27
N SER A 73 2.24 21.33 -25.77
CA SER A 73 2.37 21.58 -27.21
C SER A 73 3.65 20.93 -27.73
N LEU A 74 3.51 19.90 -28.56
CA LEU A 74 4.61 19.18 -29.23
C LEU A 74 4.52 19.39 -30.74
N THR A 75 4.91 20.58 -31.20
CA THR A 75 5.27 20.93 -32.59
C THR A 75 6.18 22.16 -32.46
N ASP A 76 7.48 22.15 -32.77
CA ASP A 76 8.15 21.66 -33.96
C ASP A 76 9.46 20.94 -33.64
N SER A 77 9.76 19.86 -34.36
CA SER A 77 11.14 19.50 -34.70
C SER A 77 11.14 18.57 -35.91
N ALA A 78 11.31 19.17 -37.09
CA ALA A 78 11.81 18.48 -38.26
C ALA A 78 13.22 17.93 -37.97
N ALA A 79 13.50 16.74 -38.51
CA ALA A 79 14.72 15.98 -38.27
C ALA A 79 16.00 16.71 -38.68
N VAL A 80 16.94 16.86 -37.74
CA VAL A 80 18.38 17.06 -37.98
C VAL A 80 19.17 16.31 -36.89
N ALA A 81 20.13 15.48 -37.28
CA ALA A 81 21.11 14.85 -36.39
C ALA A 81 22.52 15.45 -36.64
N PRO A 82 23.50 15.28 -35.74
CA PRO A 82 23.51 15.76 -34.37
C PRO A 82 24.69 16.73 -34.15
N ALA A 83 24.44 17.88 -33.52
CA ALA A 83 25.50 18.71 -32.95
C ALA A 83 25.77 18.28 -31.50
N ARG A 84 27.05 18.21 -31.12
CA ARG A 84 27.55 17.85 -29.79
C ARG A 84 26.82 18.67 -28.71
N PRO A 85 26.28 18.07 -27.63
CA PRO A 85 25.54 18.84 -26.65
C PRO A 85 26.48 19.81 -25.92
N PRO A 86 26.10 21.10 -25.76
CA PRO A 86 26.82 22.00 -24.86
C PRO A 86 26.72 21.46 -23.42
N LYS A 87 27.71 21.79 -22.59
CA LYS A 87 27.73 21.42 -21.16
C LYS A 87 26.37 21.78 -20.52
N PRO A 88 25.79 20.91 -19.66
CA PRO A 88 24.57 21.24 -18.97
C PRO A 88 24.78 22.54 -18.17
N PRO A 89 23.80 23.47 -18.17
CA PRO A 89 23.79 24.54 -17.19
C PRO A 89 23.74 23.93 -15.77
N PRO A 90 24.25 24.64 -14.75
CA PRO A 90 24.12 24.21 -13.37
C PRO A 90 22.63 23.97 -13.06
N VAL A 91 22.35 22.83 -12.43
CA VAL A 91 21.01 22.45 -11.99
C VAL A 91 20.55 23.52 -10.99
N ILE A 92 19.63 24.39 -11.41
CA ILE A 92 18.85 25.21 -10.50
C ILE A 92 17.87 24.25 -9.86
N ALA A 93 17.96 24.04 -8.55
CA ALA A 93 17.04 23.18 -7.82
C ALA A 93 15.59 23.59 -8.14
N GLU A 94 14.79 22.66 -8.67
CA GLU A 94 13.35 22.87 -8.79
C GLU A 94 12.79 23.05 -7.39
N LYS A 95 12.26 24.25 -7.10
CA LYS A 95 11.63 24.56 -5.82
C LYS A 95 10.32 23.78 -5.74
N PHE A 96 10.26 22.76 -4.89
CA PHE A 96 9.01 22.06 -4.58
C PHE A 96 8.20 22.90 -3.59
N GLY A 97 7.12 23.54 -4.04
CA GLY A 97 6.29 24.38 -3.17
C GLY A 97 5.80 23.65 -1.90
N ILE A 98 5.77 24.36 -0.78
CA ILE A 98 5.22 23.86 0.48
C ILE A 98 3.76 24.33 0.58
N ILE A 99 2.86 23.43 0.99
CA ILE A 99 1.46 23.76 1.24
C ILE A 99 1.38 24.52 2.57
N ASP A 100 0.87 25.74 2.55
CA ASP A 100 0.68 26.54 3.76
C ASP A 100 -0.53 26.05 4.59
N GLU A 101 -0.74 26.67 5.75
CA GLU A 101 -1.85 26.38 6.66
C GLU A 101 -3.25 26.57 6.05
N ASN A 102 -3.34 27.25 4.90
CA ASN A 102 -4.58 27.50 4.17
C ASN A 102 -4.75 26.58 2.95
N GLY A 103 -3.83 25.62 2.76
CA GLY A 103 -3.89 24.67 1.64
C GLY A 103 -3.41 25.26 0.31
N VAL A 104 -2.71 26.40 0.32
CA VAL A 104 -2.21 27.08 -0.88
C VAL A 104 -0.72 26.74 -1.07
N MET A 105 -0.32 26.46 -2.32
CA MET A 105 1.06 26.17 -2.66
C MET A 105 1.90 27.46 -2.58
N SER A 106 2.87 27.52 -1.68
CA SER A 106 3.87 28.58 -1.59
C SER A 106 5.19 28.14 -2.20
N GLU A 107 5.72 28.95 -3.13
CA GLU A 107 7.05 28.75 -3.75
C GLU A 107 8.18 29.50 -3.01
N GLU A 108 7.83 30.29 -1.98
CA GLU A 108 8.76 31.08 -1.18
C GLU A 108 9.14 30.34 0.11
N PHE A 109 10.19 29.53 0.02
CA PHE A 109 10.88 28.96 1.19
C PHE A 109 12.39 28.89 0.90
N GLU A 110 13.20 29.20 1.90
CA GLU A 110 14.65 29.01 1.83
C GLU A 110 14.98 27.58 2.26
N VAL A 111 15.33 26.73 1.29
CA VAL A 111 16.01 25.47 1.59
C VAL A 111 17.47 25.82 1.83
N GLY A 112 17.94 25.70 3.08
CA GLY A 112 19.37 25.79 3.37
C GLY A 112 20.13 24.72 2.58
N ASP A 113 21.35 25.02 2.14
CA ASP A 113 22.19 24.09 1.39
C ASP A 113 22.36 22.76 2.16
N PHE A 114 21.88 21.67 1.56
CA PHE A 114 22.05 20.32 2.09
C PHE A 114 23.40 19.77 1.62
N ASP A 115 24.41 19.81 2.48
CA ASP A 115 25.70 19.15 2.25
C ASP A 115 25.65 17.69 2.76
N PRO A 116 25.65 16.69 1.86
CA PRO A 116 25.58 15.29 2.23
C PRO A 116 26.84 14.75 2.92
N ASP A 117 27.98 15.46 2.83
CA ASP A 117 29.21 15.12 3.54
C ASP A 117 29.25 15.71 4.97
N LEU A 118 28.32 16.61 5.30
CA LEU A 118 28.09 17.12 6.66
C LEU A 118 27.39 16.11 7.58
N ALA A 119 26.94 14.96 7.05
CA ALA A 119 26.29 13.89 7.82
C ALA A 119 27.11 13.47 9.05
N GLY A 120 28.42 13.34 8.89
CA GLY A 120 29.37 13.04 9.98
C GLY A 120 29.66 14.23 10.90
N THR A 121 29.36 15.46 10.47
CA THR A 121 29.57 16.70 11.21
C THR A 121 28.35 17.12 12.04
N TYR A 122 27.15 16.58 11.78
CA TYR A 122 25.94 16.89 12.57
C TYR A 122 26.04 16.49 14.05
N LYS A 123 26.95 15.57 14.43
CA LYS A 123 27.26 15.34 15.85
C LYS A 123 27.62 16.63 16.59
N ASN A 124 28.07 17.67 15.88
CA ASN A 124 28.56 18.93 16.44
C ASN A 124 27.83 20.20 15.95
N LEU A 125 26.77 20.09 15.14
CA LEU A 125 26.10 21.28 14.57
C LEU A 125 24.71 21.50 15.16
N ASN A 126 24.50 22.74 15.57
CA ASN A 126 23.40 23.24 16.36
C ASN A 126 22.52 24.14 15.49
N MET A 127 21.40 23.62 14.99
CA MET A 127 20.53 24.34 14.04
C MET A 127 19.09 24.49 14.55
N SER A 128 18.37 25.48 14.03
CA SER A 128 17.42 26.26 14.83
C SER A 128 16.18 26.70 14.00
N VAL A 129 14.94 26.26 14.31
CA VAL A 129 13.64 26.67 13.69
C VAL A 129 12.63 27.33 14.67
N VAL A 130 11.92 28.38 14.20
CA VAL A 130 11.05 29.33 14.94
C VAL A 130 9.56 28.91 14.97
N LYS A 131 8.81 29.21 16.06
CA LYS A 131 7.32 29.18 16.12
C LYS A 131 6.72 30.59 15.91
N PRO A 132 5.54 30.71 15.26
CA PRO A 132 5.07 31.96 14.66
C PRO A 132 4.18 32.84 15.57
N GLU A 133 4.46 32.95 16.87
CA GLU A 133 3.61 33.73 17.78
C GLU A 133 4.26 34.97 18.43
N ASP A 134 5.57 35.20 18.22
CA ASP A 134 6.30 36.32 18.86
C ASP A 134 7.06 37.23 17.86
N VAL A 135 6.44 37.63 16.74
CA VAL A 135 7.06 38.60 15.83
C VAL A 135 6.84 40.03 16.33
N ILE A 136 7.59 40.41 17.36
CA ILE A 136 8.02 41.80 17.55
C ILE A 136 9.39 41.91 16.88
N ALA A 137 9.47 42.80 15.89
CA ALA A 137 10.68 43.06 15.12
C ALA A 137 11.89 43.26 16.06
N SER A 138 12.88 42.36 15.94
CA SER A 138 14.15 42.28 16.68
C SER A 138 14.29 41.28 17.85
N ALA A 139 13.43 40.27 18.01
CA ALA A 139 13.71 39.17 18.93
C ALA A 139 14.65 38.12 18.30
N LYS A 140 15.86 37.93 18.87
CA LYS A 140 16.70 36.76 18.58
C LYS A 140 15.99 35.51 19.11
N VAL A 141 15.38 34.72 18.23
CA VAL A 141 14.73 33.46 18.60
C VAL A 141 15.81 32.45 19.00
N LYS A 142 15.76 32.00 20.26
CA LYS A 142 16.61 30.93 20.77
C LYS A 142 15.91 29.61 20.50
N ILE A 143 16.44 28.81 19.57
CA ILE A 143 15.87 27.49 19.32
C ILE A 143 16.46 26.48 20.30
N GLU A 144 15.55 25.76 20.97
CA GLU A 144 15.90 24.59 21.75
C GLU A 144 16.37 23.49 20.82
N LYS A 145 17.59 23.01 21.07
CA LYS A 145 18.20 21.95 20.28
C LYS A 145 17.56 20.63 20.69
N PHE A 146 17.05 19.88 19.73
CA PHE A 146 16.77 18.48 19.97
C PHE A 146 18.09 17.78 20.30
N ASN A 147 18.12 17.07 21.43
CA ASN A 147 19.25 16.21 21.76
C ASN A 147 19.25 15.00 20.83
N PHE A 148 20.40 14.34 20.69
CA PHE A 148 20.44 13.05 20.01
C PHE A 148 19.80 11.96 20.87
N CYS A 149 19.04 11.06 20.25
CA CYS A 149 18.59 9.84 20.88
C CYS A 149 19.79 8.90 21.14
N SER A 150 19.59 7.87 21.97
CA SER A 150 20.55 6.75 22.04
C SER A 150 20.75 6.15 20.64
N VAL A 151 21.95 5.63 20.35
CA VAL A 151 22.25 4.92 19.10
C VAL A 151 21.36 3.69 18.93
N ASP A 152 20.85 3.12 20.03
CA ASP A 152 19.90 2.01 20.02
C ASP A 152 18.57 2.35 19.30
N PHE A 153 18.27 3.64 19.11
CA PHE A 153 17.10 4.09 18.36
C PHE A 153 17.30 4.14 16.84
N SER A 154 18.49 3.79 16.33
CA SER A 154 18.80 3.86 14.88
C SER A 154 17.84 3.02 14.04
N ASP A 155 17.43 1.85 14.54
CA ASP A 155 16.50 0.92 13.87
C ASP A 155 15.11 0.90 14.52
N TYR A 156 14.87 1.79 15.48
CA TYR A 156 13.62 1.88 16.20
C TYR A 156 12.60 2.70 15.40
N ILE A 157 11.46 2.08 15.09
CA ILE A 157 10.34 2.71 14.40
C ILE A 157 9.26 2.99 15.44
N PRO A 158 9.02 4.26 15.84
CA PRO A 158 8.18 4.59 16.99
C PRO A 158 6.80 3.95 17.00
N CYS A 159 6.14 3.87 15.84
CA CYS A 159 4.81 3.28 15.76
C CYS A 159 4.79 1.76 15.55
N LEU A 160 5.92 1.09 15.31
CA LEU A 160 5.93 -0.35 15.04
C LEU A 160 6.68 -1.15 16.12
N ASP A 161 7.58 -0.50 16.85
CA ASP A 161 8.37 -1.09 17.92
C ASP A 161 7.88 -0.68 19.31
N ASN A 162 6.67 -0.15 19.41
CA ASN A 162 6.07 0.24 20.67
C ASN A 162 5.54 -0.97 21.44
N VAL A 163 6.46 -1.70 22.08
CA VAL A 163 6.15 -2.90 22.87
C VAL A 163 5.11 -2.62 23.95
N GLU A 164 5.10 -1.43 24.55
CA GLU A 164 4.13 -1.06 25.59
C GLU A 164 2.71 -1.02 25.05
N GLU A 165 2.48 -0.41 23.89
CA GLU A 165 1.15 -0.37 23.25
C GLU A 165 0.77 -1.74 22.68
N ILE A 166 1.72 -2.47 22.07
CA ILE A 166 1.48 -3.81 21.54
C ILE A 166 1.06 -4.78 22.66
N ASN A 167 1.65 -4.67 23.85
CA ASN A 167 1.29 -5.51 25.00
C ASN A 167 -0.10 -5.22 25.57
N LYS A 168 -0.71 -4.07 25.24
CA LYS A 168 -2.08 -3.72 25.64
C LYS A 168 -3.13 -4.35 24.72
N LEU A 169 -2.73 -4.91 23.58
CA LEU A 169 -3.64 -5.53 22.64
C LEU A 169 -4.28 -6.79 23.24
N ASN A 170 -5.59 -6.94 23.03
CA ASN A 170 -6.32 -8.13 23.48
C ASN A 170 -5.93 -9.39 22.70
N SER A 171 -5.49 -9.24 21.44
CA SER A 171 -5.03 -10.32 20.57
C SER A 171 -4.02 -9.79 19.55
N THR A 172 -3.18 -10.70 19.03
CA THR A 172 -2.26 -10.44 17.92
C THR A 172 -2.40 -11.48 16.80
N GLU A 173 -3.44 -12.31 16.86
CA GLU A 173 -3.65 -13.44 15.95
C GLU A 173 -3.90 -13.01 14.51
N LYS A 174 -4.54 -11.85 14.29
CA LYS A 174 -4.84 -11.34 12.94
C LYS A 174 -3.72 -10.46 12.37
N GLY A 175 -2.65 -10.24 13.14
CA GLY A 175 -1.50 -9.45 12.73
C GLY A 175 -1.52 -8.01 13.24
N GLU A 176 -2.38 -7.69 14.22
CA GLU A 176 -2.53 -6.38 14.84
C GLU A 176 -1.19 -5.82 15.32
N LYS A 177 -0.29 -6.67 15.82
CA LYS A 177 1.07 -6.26 16.24
C LYS A 177 1.94 -5.66 15.13
N PHE A 178 1.60 -5.88 13.85
CA PHE A 178 2.31 -5.30 12.70
C PHE A 178 1.69 -3.98 12.23
N GLU A 179 0.60 -3.54 12.86
CA GLU A 179 -0.02 -2.24 12.62
C GLU A 179 0.67 -1.12 13.42
N ARG A 180 0.24 0.12 13.16
CA ARG A 180 0.81 1.31 13.81
C ARG A 180 0.25 1.49 15.22
N HIS A 181 1.10 1.31 16.22
CA HIS A 181 0.89 1.57 17.64
C HIS A 181 1.79 2.73 18.09
N CYS A 182 1.39 3.95 17.76
CA CYS A 182 2.23 5.13 18.00
C CYS A 182 2.29 5.53 19.47
N PRO A 183 3.43 6.05 19.96
CA PRO A 183 3.54 6.61 21.30
C PRO A 183 2.64 7.85 21.46
N GLY A 184 2.28 8.16 22.71
CA GLY A 184 1.55 9.37 23.06
C GLY A 184 2.35 10.65 22.74
N ARG A 185 1.66 11.78 22.60
CA ARG A 185 2.28 13.07 22.24
C ARG A 185 3.36 13.53 23.21
N ASP A 186 3.22 13.16 24.48
CA ASP A 186 4.13 13.57 25.56
C ASP A 186 5.30 12.61 25.76
N ASP A 187 5.46 11.62 24.89
CA ASP A 187 6.54 10.64 24.98
C ASP A 187 7.91 11.31 24.73
N PRO A 188 8.85 11.27 25.71
CA PRO A 188 10.16 11.89 25.56
C PRO A 188 10.97 11.37 24.37
N ARG A 189 10.70 10.16 23.89
CA ARG A 189 11.36 9.57 22.70
C ARG A 189 11.06 10.35 21.43
N LEU A 190 9.97 11.12 21.39
CA LEU A 190 9.62 11.99 20.26
C LEU A 190 10.40 13.32 20.27
N ASN A 191 11.16 13.60 21.34
CA ASN A 191 11.87 14.87 21.54
C ASN A 191 13.39 14.75 21.33
N CYS A 192 13.83 13.84 20.46
CA CYS A 192 15.23 13.67 20.11
C CYS A 192 15.44 13.35 18.62
N LEU A 193 16.65 13.62 18.12
CA LEU A 193 17.08 13.29 16.76
C LEU A 193 17.78 11.93 16.76
N VAL A 194 17.31 10.99 15.94
CA VAL A 194 17.97 9.69 15.77
C VAL A 194 19.27 9.91 14.99
N PRO A 195 20.44 9.54 15.57
CA PRO A 195 21.71 9.68 14.85
C PRO A 195 21.78 8.66 13.70
N PRO A 196 22.46 8.99 12.58
CA PRO A 196 22.74 8.01 11.55
C PRO A 196 23.73 6.94 12.07
N PRO A 197 23.76 5.75 11.44
CA PRO A 197 24.76 4.74 11.74
C PRO A 197 26.21 5.25 11.65
N GLU A 198 27.11 4.65 12.42
CA GLU A 198 28.51 5.03 12.39
C GLU A 198 29.13 4.79 11.01
N GLY A 199 29.74 5.83 10.44
CA GLY A 199 30.31 5.77 9.09
C GLY A 199 29.28 5.82 7.96
N TYR A 200 28.05 6.26 8.24
CA TYR A 200 27.05 6.53 7.20
C TYR A 200 27.64 7.45 6.12
N LYS A 201 27.37 7.10 4.86
CA LYS A 201 27.82 7.81 3.66
C LYS A 201 26.62 8.31 2.87
N ALA A 202 26.82 9.36 2.09
CA ALA A 202 25.85 9.76 1.07
C ALA A 202 25.44 8.56 0.20
N ARG A 203 24.14 8.43 -0.06
CA ARG A 203 23.58 7.33 -0.87
C ARG A 203 24.26 7.28 -2.23
N ILE A 204 24.50 6.06 -2.73
CA ILE A 204 24.98 5.87 -4.09
C ILE A 204 23.95 6.49 -5.05
N PRO A 205 24.34 7.27 -6.07
CA PRO A 205 23.38 7.82 -7.01
C PRO A 205 22.74 6.75 -7.90
N TRP A 206 21.47 6.95 -8.26
CA TRP A 206 20.80 6.18 -9.32
C TRP A 206 21.54 6.35 -10.66
N PRO A 207 21.68 5.30 -11.50
CA PRO A 207 21.14 3.94 -11.39
C PRO A 207 22.04 2.95 -10.64
N ARG A 208 23.21 3.37 -10.14
CA ARG A 208 24.15 2.45 -9.47
C ARG A 208 23.58 1.94 -8.14
N SER A 209 22.76 2.75 -7.46
CA SER A 209 22.06 2.34 -6.24
C SER A 209 21.10 1.18 -6.45
N ARG A 210 20.62 0.95 -7.68
CA ARG A 210 19.81 -0.22 -8.02
C ARG A 210 20.50 -1.51 -7.57
N ASP A 211 21.81 -1.61 -7.83
CA ASP A 211 22.57 -2.85 -7.67
C ASP A 211 23.52 -2.82 -6.47
N LYS A 212 23.77 -1.64 -5.87
CA LYS A 212 24.76 -1.47 -4.79
C LYS A 212 24.30 -0.49 -3.72
N VAL A 213 24.57 -0.83 -2.46
CA VAL A 213 24.37 0.05 -1.29
C VAL A 213 25.61 -0.02 -0.39
N TRP A 214 25.94 1.06 0.31
CA TRP A 214 27.03 1.06 1.29
C TRP A 214 26.71 0.16 2.49
N PHE A 215 27.66 -0.67 2.89
CA PHE A 215 27.52 -1.50 4.09
C PHE A 215 27.30 -0.64 5.35
N SER A 216 28.03 0.47 5.46
CA SER A 216 27.94 1.36 6.63
C SER A 216 26.60 2.10 6.76
N ASN A 217 25.79 2.14 5.70
CA ASN A 217 24.46 2.76 5.76
C ASN A 217 23.41 1.81 6.36
N VAL A 218 23.65 0.50 6.30
CA VAL A 218 22.75 -0.55 6.79
C VAL A 218 23.60 -1.68 7.41
N PRO A 219 24.27 -1.45 8.56
CA PRO A 219 25.36 -2.29 9.05
C PRO A 219 24.92 -3.64 9.66
N HIS A 220 24.03 -4.37 8.99
CA HIS A 220 23.48 -5.66 9.43
C HIS A 220 23.80 -6.77 8.42
N THR A 221 24.43 -7.86 8.88
CA THR A 221 24.78 -8.98 8.00
C THR A 221 23.75 -10.10 7.98
N ARG A 222 22.80 -10.12 8.93
CA ARG A 222 21.85 -11.23 9.12
C ARG A 222 21.13 -11.65 7.84
N LEU A 223 20.73 -10.69 7.00
CA LEU A 223 20.08 -10.99 5.73
C LEU A 223 21.03 -11.67 4.72
N VAL A 224 22.31 -11.27 4.69
CA VAL A 224 23.34 -11.93 3.89
C VAL A 224 23.59 -13.34 4.40
N ASP A 225 23.65 -13.51 5.72
CA ASP A 225 23.88 -14.82 6.35
C ASP A 225 22.73 -15.79 6.06
N ASP A 226 21.48 -15.31 6.14
CA ASP A 226 20.27 -16.13 5.95
C ASP A 226 19.88 -16.34 4.48
N LYS A 227 20.19 -15.38 3.58
CA LYS A 227 19.68 -15.33 2.19
C LYS A 227 20.76 -15.17 1.12
N GLY A 228 22.04 -15.04 1.47
CA GLY A 228 23.13 -14.82 0.52
C GLY A 228 23.25 -15.92 -0.54
N GLY A 229 23.00 -17.18 -0.17
CA GLY A 229 23.02 -18.31 -1.10
C GLY A 229 21.88 -18.35 -2.13
N GLN A 230 20.92 -17.41 -2.07
CA GLN A 230 19.77 -17.35 -2.99
C GLN A 230 19.87 -16.23 -4.03
N ASN A 231 21.05 -15.60 -4.18
CA ASN A 231 21.26 -14.43 -5.04
C ASN A 231 20.32 -13.26 -4.70
N TRP A 232 19.99 -13.07 -3.42
CA TRP A 232 19.21 -11.91 -2.97
C TRP A 232 20.11 -10.70 -2.74
N ILE A 233 21.17 -10.92 -1.97
CA ILE A 233 22.11 -9.92 -1.50
C ILE A 233 23.45 -10.60 -1.25
N GLU A 234 24.54 -9.95 -1.61
CA GLU A 234 25.89 -10.38 -1.27
C GLU A 234 26.66 -9.21 -0.69
N ARG A 235 27.64 -9.48 0.17
CA ARG A 235 28.56 -8.46 0.67
C ARG A 235 29.87 -8.55 -0.11
N ASP A 236 30.30 -7.43 -0.67
CA ASP A 236 31.60 -7.27 -1.30
C ASP A 236 32.32 -6.06 -0.69
N GLY A 237 33.22 -6.32 0.25
CA GLY A 237 33.95 -5.27 0.98
C GLY A 237 33.00 -4.32 1.75
N ASP A 238 32.98 -3.06 1.32
CA ASP A 238 32.22 -1.97 1.92
C ASP A 238 30.86 -1.72 1.25
N VAL A 239 30.45 -2.60 0.34
CA VAL A 239 29.13 -2.53 -0.31
C VAL A 239 28.35 -3.84 -0.19
N PHE A 240 27.03 -3.72 -0.08
CA PHE A 240 26.11 -4.77 -0.46
C PHE A 240 25.85 -4.70 -1.96
N LYS A 241 25.77 -5.85 -2.61
CA LYS A 241 25.33 -5.98 -4.00
C LYS A 241 24.01 -6.74 -4.06
N PHE A 242 23.17 -6.33 -5.00
CA PHE A 242 21.85 -6.90 -5.24
C PHE A 242 21.81 -7.44 -6.66
N PRO A 243 22.11 -8.74 -6.88
CA PRO A 243 22.13 -9.31 -8.22
C PRO A 243 20.72 -9.43 -8.85
N GLY A 244 19.68 -8.99 -8.14
CA GLY A 244 18.30 -8.98 -8.62
C GLY A 244 17.62 -10.35 -8.61
N GLY A 245 18.30 -11.36 -8.08
CA GLY A 245 17.80 -12.72 -7.97
C GLY A 245 16.89 -12.94 -6.76
N GLY A 246 16.48 -14.20 -6.59
CA GLY A 246 15.75 -14.67 -5.43
C GLY A 246 14.93 -15.90 -5.73
N THR A 247 14.19 -16.42 -4.75
CA THR A 247 13.48 -17.71 -4.93
C THR A 247 12.45 -17.65 -6.07
N GLN A 248 11.83 -16.49 -6.28
CA GLN A 248 10.88 -16.25 -7.37
C GLN A 248 11.48 -15.41 -8.52
N PHE A 249 12.75 -14.99 -8.40
CA PHE A 249 13.48 -14.29 -9.44
C PHE A 249 14.68 -15.14 -9.85
N ILE A 250 14.41 -16.40 -10.23
CA ILE A 250 15.44 -17.40 -10.52
C ILE A 250 16.40 -16.96 -11.63
N HIS A 251 15.92 -16.12 -12.55
CA HIS A 251 16.71 -15.53 -13.63
C HIS A 251 16.85 -14.00 -13.51
N GLY A 252 16.56 -13.46 -12.32
CA GLY A 252 16.58 -12.03 -12.02
C GLY A 252 15.25 -11.31 -12.25
N ALA A 253 15.05 -10.22 -11.51
CA ALA A 253 13.82 -9.41 -11.55
C ALA A 253 13.56 -8.78 -12.94
N ASP A 254 14.61 -8.45 -13.70
CA ASP A 254 14.45 -7.90 -15.05
C ASP A 254 13.84 -8.92 -16.04
N GLN A 255 14.31 -10.17 -16.00
CA GLN A 255 13.74 -11.23 -16.83
C GLN A 255 12.32 -11.58 -16.40
N TYR A 256 12.02 -11.51 -15.11
CA TYR A 256 10.67 -11.67 -14.59
C TYR A 256 9.72 -10.58 -15.11
N LEU A 257 10.14 -9.32 -15.16
CA LEU A 257 9.36 -8.24 -15.78
C LEU A 257 9.15 -8.46 -17.29
N ASN A 258 10.14 -9.02 -17.99
CA ASN A 258 9.98 -9.43 -19.39
C ASN A 258 8.93 -10.54 -19.54
N GLN A 259 8.96 -11.54 -18.66
CA GLN A 259 7.96 -12.61 -18.64
C GLN A 259 6.55 -12.04 -18.44
N ILE A 260 6.33 -11.16 -17.47
CA ILE A 260 5.02 -10.50 -17.26
C ILE A 260 4.57 -9.74 -18.52
N SER A 261 5.49 -9.00 -19.15
CA SER A 261 5.20 -8.23 -20.36
C SER A 261 4.82 -9.14 -21.55
N GLN A 262 5.40 -10.35 -21.63
CA GLN A 262 5.04 -11.35 -22.64
C GLN A 262 3.72 -12.04 -22.32
N MET A 263 3.48 -12.33 -21.05
CA MET A 263 2.25 -12.96 -20.56
C MET A 263 1.02 -12.09 -20.82
N VAL A 264 1.13 -10.79 -20.56
CA VAL A 264 0.05 -9.80 -20.73
C VAL A 264 0.64 -8.51 -21.32
N PRO A 265 0.73 -8.39 -22.66
CA PRO A 265 1.28 -7.22 -23.33
C PRO A 265 0.58 -5.90 -22.99
N GLU A 266 -0.70 -5.94 -22.61
CA GLU A 266 -1.49 -4.78 -22.19
C GLU A 266 -0.93 -4.06 -20.95
N ILE A 267 -0.18 -4.75 -20.09
CA ILE A 267 0.47 -4.12 -18.93
C ILE A 267 1.43 -3.00 -19.38
N ALA A 268 2.15 -3.21 -20.49
CA ALA A 268 2.98 -2.20 -21.15
C ALA A 268 3.71 -1.24 -20.19
N PHE A 269 4.59 -1.77 -19.33
CA PHE A 269 5.33 -1.01 -18.31
C PHE A 269 5.98 0.26 -18.89
N GLY A 270 5.80 1.39 -18.20
CA GLY A 270 6.30 2.70 -18.58
C GLY A 270 5.39 3.46 -19.56
N ASN A 271 4.40 2.76 -20.15
CA ASN A 271 3.40 3.35 -21.01
C ASN A 271 2.02 3.34 -20.34
N HIS A 272 1.40 2.16 -20.25
CA HIS A 272 0.07 1.98 -19.65
C HIS A 272 0.16 1.86 -18.12
N THR A 273 1.08 1.02 -17.62
CA THR A 273 1.36 0.90 -16.19
C THR A 273 2.56 1.76 -15.82
N ARG A 274 2.34 2.75 -14.96
CA ARG A 274 3.31 3.72 -14.43
C ARG A 274 3.35 3.76 -12.91
N VAL A 275 2.28 3.36 -12.22
CA VAL A 275 2.21 3.36 -10.75
C VAL A 275 1.90 1.95 -10.23
N VAL A 276 2.83 1.40 -9.45
CA VAL A 276 2.77 0.00 -8.97
C VAL A 276 2.92 -0.08 -7.46
N LEU A 277 2.10 -0.94 -6.82
CA LEU A 277 2.33 -1.35 -5.43
C LEU A 277 3.01 -2.71 -5.42
N ASP A 278 4.19 -2.82 -4.80
CA ASP A 278 4.95 -4.06 -4.65
C ASP A 278 4.85 -4.57 -3.20
N VAL A 279 3.97 -5.53 -2.97
CA VAL A 279 3.63 -6.07 -1.65
C VAL A 279 4.54 -7.24 -1.30
N GLY A 280 5.15 -7.17 -0.11
CA GLY A 280 6.15 -8.14 0.33
C GLY A 280 7.45 -8.01 -0.46
N CYS A 281 7.90 -6.77 -0.67
CA CYS A 281 8.94 -6.39 -1.64
C CYS A 281 10.33 -7.03 -1.40
N GLY A 282 10.59 -7.61 -0.22
CA GLY A 282 11.93 -8.09 0.11
C GLY A 282 12.91 -6.91 0.13
N VAL A 283 14.05 -7.09 -0.54
CA VAL A 283 15.02 -6.00 -0.79
C VAL A 283 14.61 -5.03 -1.90
N ALA A 284 13.36 -5.10 -2.39
CA ALA A 284 12.78 -4.27 -3.45
C ALA A 284 13.42 -4.41 -4.84
N SER A 285 13.89 -5.62 -5.19
CA SER A 285 14.44 -5.88 -6.54
C SER A 285 13.41 -5.64 -7.65
N PHE A 286 12.16 -6.08 -7.46
CA PHE A 286 11.09 -5.83 -8.42
C PHE A 286 10.86 -4.32 -8.64
N GLY A 287 10.66 -3.56 -7.55
CA GLY A 287 10.51 -2.10 -7.61
C GLY A 287 11.71 -1.38 -8.23
N ALA A 288 12.93 -1.81 -7.92
CA ALA A 288 14.15 -1.22 -8.48
C ALA A 288 14.24 -1.42 -10.01
N PHE A 289 13.90 -2.60 -10.52
CA PHE A 289 13.91 -2.82 -11.98
C PHE A 289 12.73 -2.15 -12.69
N LEU A 290 11.59 -1.94 -12.02
CA LEU A 290 10.49 -1.13 -12.54
C LEU A 290 10.87 0.33 -12.75
N LEU A 291 11.64 0.94 -11.83
CA LEU A 291 12.17 2.30 -12.01
C LEU A 291 13.03 2.42 -13.27
N SER A 292 13.75 1.35 -13.65
CA SER A 292 14.53 1.30 -14.90
C SER A 292 13.64 1.26 -16.16
N ARG A 293 12.33 1.01 -16.00
CA ARG A 293 11.32 0.96 -17.07
C ARG A 293 10.33 2.14 -17.02
N ASN A 294 10.72 3.25 -16.38
CA ASN A 294 9.86 4.42 -16.18
C ASN A 294 8.55 4.11 -15.43
N VAL A 295 8.62 3.18 -14.48
CA VAL A 295 7.50 2.83 -13.59
C VAL A 295 7.87 3.16 -12.16
N THR A 296 7.06 3.97 -11.49
CA THR A 296 7.20 4.28 -10.08
C THR A 296 6.55 3.16 -9.26
N ALA A 297 7.37 2.44 -8.50
CA ALA A 297 6.89 1.43 -7.57
C ALA A 297 6.93 1.97 -6.14
N LEU A 298 5.87 1.73 -5.38
CA LEU A 298 5.87 1.82 -3.93
C LEU A 298 6.01 0.41 -3.37
N SER A 299 7.11 0.14 -2.69
CA SER A 299 7.40 -1.17 -2.11
C SER A 299 6.97 -1.20 -0.64
N ILE A 300 6.20 -2.21 -0.25
CA ILE A 300 5.78 -2.39 1.15
C ILE A 300 6.12 -3.78 1.68
N ALA A 301 6.47 -3.83 2.96
CA ALA A 301 6.63 -5.06 3.71
C ALA A 301 6.40 -4.78 5.21
N PRO A 302 5.94 -5.77 5.99
CA PRO A 302 5.96 -5.65 7.45
C PRO A 302 7.40 -5.53 7.94
N LYS A 303 7.58 -5.00 9.16
CA LYS A 303 8.88 -5.11 9.84
C LYS A 303 9.15 -6.60 10.09
N ASP A 304 10.25 -7.10 9.53
CA ASP A 304 10.62 -8.51 9.65
C ASP A 304 11.79 -8.71 10.61
N VAL A 305 12.12 -9.97 10.88
CA VAL A 305 13.24 -10.35 11.76
C VAL A 305 14.62 -10.04 11.17
N HIS A 306 14.67 -9.66 9.89
CA HIS A 306 15.89 -9.24 9.20
C HIS A 306 16.07 -7.71 9.23
N GLU A 307 15.13 -6.98 9.85
CA GLU A 307 15.12 -5.56 10.27
C GLU A 307 15.27 -4.49 9.16
N ASN A 308 15.86 -4.84 8.01
CA ASN A 308 16.48 -3.87 7.11
C ASN A 308 15.95 -3.88 5.68
N GLN A 309 14.93 -4.68 5.38
CA GLN A 309 14.43 -4.83 4.01
C GLN A 309 13.97 -3.52 3.38
N ILE A 310 13.16 -2.74 4.11
CA ILE A 310 12.68 -1.42 3.67
C ILE A 310 13.82 -0.41 3.61
N GLN A 311 14.77 -0.46 4.57
CA GLN A 311 15.94 0.43 4.52
C GLN A 311 16.79 0.17 3.27
N PHE A 312 17.01 -1.09 2.88
CA PHE A 312 17.68 -1.41 1.63
C PHE A 312 16.94 -0.85 0.42
N ALA A 313 15.61 -0.94 0.38
CA ALA A 313 14.83 -0.35 -0.71
C ALA A 313 15.06 1.17 -0.82
N LEU A 314 15.03 1.88 0.31
CA LEU A 314 15.26 3.33 0.39
C LEU A 314 16.69 3.72 0.01
N GLU A 315 17.70 2.96 0.44
CA GLU A 315 19.11 3.16 0.07
C GLU A 315 19.38 2.89 -1.41
N ARG A 316 18.59 2.00 -2.04
CA ARG A 316 18.62 1.72 -3.48
C ARG A 316 17.90 2.81 -4.31
N GLY A 317 17.15 3.71 -3.66
CA GLY A 317 16.37 4.77 -4.30
C GLY A 317 14.94 4.37 -4.68
N VAL A 318 14.44 3.25 -4.15
CA VAL A 318 13.06 2.78 -4.36
C VAL A 318 12.17 3.36 -3.26
N PRO A 319 11.05 4.05 -3.60
CA PRO A 319 10.05 4.46 -2.62
C PRO A 319 9.53 3.24 -1.86
N ALA A 320 9.65 3.25 -0.53
CA ALA A 320 9.26 2.11 0.28
C ALA A 320 8.70 2.53 1.65
N MET A 321 7.79 1.71 2.18
CA MET A 321 7.16 1.94 3.48
C MET A 321 7.03 0.62 4.24
N VAL A 322 7.13 0.69 5.57
CA VAL A 322 6.73 -0.44 6.40
C VAL A 322 5.21 -0.44 6.53
N ALA A 323 4.57 -1.49 6.02
CA ALA A 323 3.13 -1.67 6.08
C ALA A 323 2.76 -3.16 6.00
N ALA A 324 1.67 -3.55 6.64
CA ALA A 324 1.20 -4.91 6.70
C ALA A 324 -0.31 -4.99 6.44
N PHE A 325 -0.74 -6.02 5.74
CA PHE A 325 -2.15 -6.40 5.68
C PHE A 325 -2.52 -7.08 7.00
N ALA A 326 -3.45 -6.49 7.77
CA ALA A 326 -3.85 -6.99 9.08
C ALA A 326 -5.35 -6.80 9.34
N THR A 327 -5.76 -5.78 10.09
CA THR A 327 -7.17 -5.51 10.44
C THR A 327 -7.65 -4.14 9.98
N ARG A 328 -6.73 -3.27 9.55
CA ARG A 328 -7.02 -1.91 9.07
C ARG A 328 -6.79 -1.74 7.57
N ARG A 329 -7.48 -0.78 6.97
CA ARG A 329 -7.15 -0.29 5.61
C ARG A 329 -5.72 0.22 5.56
N LEU A 330 -5.06 0.04 4.41
CA LEU A 330 -3.79 0.68 4.13
C LEU A 330 -4.02 2.16 3.83
N LEU A 331 -3.01 2.97 4.13
CA LEU A 331 -3.06 4.44 4.06
C LEU A 331 -2.95 4.99 2.62
N TYR A 332 -3.46 4.24 1.65
CA TYR A 332 -3.44 4.58 0.24
C TYR A 332 -4.84 4.92 -0.25
N PRO A 333 -5.01 5.96 -1.08
CA PRO A 333 -6.28 6.27 -1.71
C PRO A 333 -6.82 5.09 -2.52
N SER A 334 -8.13 5.08 -2.72
CA SER A 334 -8.77 4.17 -3.65
C SER A 334 -8.26 4.41 -5.08
N GLN A 335 -8.18 3.35 -5.88
CA GLN A 335 -7.75 3.40 -7.28
C GLN A 335 -6.38 4.05 -7.56
N ALA A 336 -5.49 4.06 -6.56
CA ALA A 336 -4.17 4.67 -6.63
C ALA A 336 -3.19 3.92 -7.56
N PHE A 337 -3.34 2.61 -7.71
CA PHE A 337 -2.37 1.75 -8.41
C PHE A 337 -2.94 1.14 -9.68
N GLU A 338 -2.12 1.04 -10.72
CA GLU A 338 -2.48 0.41 -12.00
C GLU A 338 -2.12 -1.08 -12.01
N LEU A 339 -1.12 -1.45 -11.22
CA LEU A 339 -0.77 -2.84 -10.94
C LEU A 339 -0.40 -3.02 -9.47
N ILE A 340 -0.95 -4.06 -8.86
CA ILE A 340 -0.53 -4.51 -7.52
C ILE A 340 0.13 -5.87 -7.68
N HIS A 341 1.37 -5.98 -7.21
CA HIS A 341 2.20 -7.16 -7.32
C HIS A 341 2.45 -7.76 -5.94
N CYS A 342 2.38 -9.08 -5.83
CA CYS A 342 2.94 -9.82 -4.69
C CYS A 342 3.73 -11.02 -5.21
N SER A 343 4.97 -11.15 -4.76
CA SER A 343 5.79 -12.34 -4.99
C SER A 343 6.18 -12.97 -3.68
N ARG A 344 5.66 -14.18 -3.42
CA ARG A 344 5.88 -14.93 -2.17
C ARG A 344 5.64 -14.10 -0.89
N CYS A 345 4.66 -13.19 -0.90
CA CYS A 345 4.36 -12.33 0.25
C CYS A 345 3.77 -13.07 1.46
N ARG A 346 3.43 -14.36 1.34
CA ARG A 346 2.81 -15.21 2.39
C ARG A 346 1.51 -14.64 2.97
N ILE A 347 0.81 -13.82 2.19
CA ILE A 347 -0.50 -13.28 2.54
C ILE A 347 -1.55 -14.29 2.10
N ASN A 348 -2.47 -14.62 3.01
CA ASN A 348 -3.69 -15.34 2.64
C ASN A 348 -4.75 -14.33 2.18
N TRP A 349 -4.85 -14.10 0.88
CA TRP A 349 -5.71 -13.08 0.29
C TRP A 349 -7.22 -13.31 0.53
N THR A 350 -7.63 -14.55 0.80
CA THR A 350 -9.03 -14.96 1.06
C THR A 350 -9.38 -14.95 2.54
N ARG A 351 -8.44 -14.60 3.43
CA ARG A 351 -8.65 -14.54 4.88
C ARG A 351 -9.76 -13.56 5.25
N ASP A 352 -10.49 -13.87 6.32
CA ASP A 352 -11.55 -13.02 6.90
C ASP A 352 -12.54 -12.55 5.82
N ASP A 353 -13.17 -13.50 5.12
CA ASP A 353 -14.12 -13.27 4.01
C ASP A 353 -13.52 -12.48 2.82
N GLY A 354 -12.20 -12.55 2.66
CA GLY A 354 -11.49 -11.89 1.57
C GLY A 354 -11.13 -10.43 1.84
N MET A 355 -11.11 -10.00 3.10
CA MET A 355 -10.79 -8.63 3.52
C MET A 355 -9.53 -8.07 2.83
N PHE A 356 -8.50 -8.90 2.66
CA PHE A 356 -7.25 -8.47 2.03
C PHE A 356 -7.38 -8.26 0.52
N LEU A 357 -8.07 -9.16 -0.18
CA LEU A 357 -8.32 -8.99 -1.60
C LEU A 357 -9.29 -7.84 -1.86
N LEU A 358 -10.24 -7.58 -0.95
CA LEU A 358 -11.10 -6.40 -0.97
C LEU A 358 -10.31 -5.10 -0.80
N GLU A 359 -9.30 -5.08 0.07
CA GLU A 359 -8.41 -3.94 0.21
C GLU A 359 -7.55 -3.73 -1.04
N VAL A 360 -7.09 -4.81 -1.69
CA VAL A 360 -6.45 -4.73 -3.01
C VAL A 360 -7.43 -4.18 -4.05
N ASP A 361 -8.69 -4.64 -4.06
CA ASP A 361 -9.70 -4.12 -4.97
C ASP A 361 -9.91 -2.61 -4.77
N ARG A 362 -10.06 -2.14 -3.54
CA ARG A 362 -10.20 -0.71 -3.23
C ARG A 362 -9.05 0.12 -3.84
N MET A 363 -7.81 -0.31 -3.64
CA MET A 363 -6.61 0.41 -4.08
C MET A 363 -6.29 0.26 -5.57
N LEU A 364 -6.76 -0.81 -6.22
CA LEU A 364 -6.52 -1.09 -7.63
C LEU A 364 -7.48 -0.28 -8.50
N ARG A 365 -6.93 0.46 -9.48
CA ARG A 365 -7.72 1.21 -10.45
C ARG A 365 -8.58 0.27 -11.29
N GLY A 366 -9.78 0.73 -11.68
CA GLY A 366 -10.62 -0.01 -12.62
C GLY A 366 -9.85 -0.40 -13.89
N GLY A 367 -9.92 -1.67 -14.29
CA GLY A 367 -9.15 -2.21 -15.41
C GLY A 367 -7.68 -2.54 -15.10
N GLY A 368 -7.20 -2.25 -13.90
CA GLY A 368 -5.85 -2.55 -13.44
C GLY A 368 -5.61 -4.03 -13.19
N PHE A 369 -4.33 -4.38 -12.95
CA PHE A 369 -3.89 -5.77 -12.84
C PHE A 369 -3.43 -6.14 -11.43
N PHE A 370 -3.80 -7.35 -10.98
CA PHE A 370 -3.23 -7.97 -9.80
C PHE A 370 -2.36 -9.14 -10.22
N ALA A 371 -1.05 -9.03 -9.98
CA ALA A 371 -0.07 -10.05 -10.33
C ALA A 371 0.43 -10.78 -9.08
N TRP A 372 0.10 -12.06 -8.96
CA TRP A 372 0.45 -12.88 -7.80
C TRP A 372 1.38 -14.02 -8.21
N ALA A 373 2.60 -13.98 -7.69
CA ALA A 373 3.60 -15.02 -7.83
C ALA A 373 3.64 -15.91 -6.56
N ALA A 374 2.73 -16.87 -6.49
CA ALA A 374 2.71 -17.91 -5.46
C ALA A 374 3.61 -19.08 -5.88
N GLN A 375 4.18 -19.85 -4.94
CA GLN A 375 4.91 -21.05 -5.33
C GLN A 375 3.97 -21.98 -6.12
N PRO A 376 4.42 -22.66 -7.19
CA PRO A 376 3.56 -23.51 -8.05
C PRO A 376 3.11 -24.81 -7.34
N VAL A 377 3.22 -24.84 -6.02
CA VAL A 377 2.97 -25.95 -5.11
C VAL A 377 1.46 -26.21 -4.94
N TYR A 378 0.61 -25.31 -5.44
CA TYR A 378 -0.82 -25.60 -5.67
C TYR A 378 -1.05 -26.84 -6.55
N LYS A 379 -0.03 -27.39 -7.23
CA LYS A 379 -0.16 -28.65 -7.96
C LYS A 379 -0.06 -29.91 -7.08
N HIS A 380 0.50 -29.81 -5.87
CA HIS A 380 0.91 -31.00 -5.11
C HIS A 380 0.58 -30.96 -3.61
N GLU A 381 0.19 -29.81 -3.05
CA GLU A 381 -0.20 -29.70 -1.63
C GLU A 381 -1.67 -29.30 -1.50
N LEU A 382 -2.46 -30.12 -0.78
CA LEU A 382 -3.89 -29.91 -0.58
C LEU A 382 -4.24 -28.52 -0.01
N PRO A 383 -3.57 -28.00 1.04
CA PRO A 383 -3.89 -26.68 1.58
C PRO A 383 -3.71 -25.54 0.57
N LEU A 384 -2.75 -25.68 -0.35
CA LEU A 384 -2.50 -24.68 -1.39
C LEU A 384 -3.49 -24.80 -2.56
N GLN A 385 -4.03 -25.99 -2.81
CA GLN A 385 -5.14 -26.18 -3.75
C GLN A 385 -6.43 -25.54 -3.23
N GLU A 386 -6.70 -25.70 -1.93
CA GLU A 386 -7.84 -25.04 -1.27
C GLU A 386 -7.71 -23.52 -1.34
N GLN A 387 -6.55 -22.97 -0.97
CA GLN A 387 -6.29 -21.53 -1.09
C GLN A 387 -6.46 -21.02 -2.54
N TRP A 388 -5.97 -21.79 -3.52
CA TRP A 388 -6.14 -21.43 -4.93
C TRP A 388 -7.61 -21.42 -5.35
N LYS A 389 -8.39 -22.42 -4.92
CA LYS A 389 -9.83 -22.51 -5.19
C LYS A 389 -10.60 -21.36 -4.53
N GLU A 390 -10.26 -21.02 -3.29
CA GLU A 390 -10.85 -19.86 -2.60
C GLU A 390 -10.53 -18.56 -3.34
N MET A 391 -9.31 -18.41 -3.86
CA MET A 391 -8.91 -17.26 -4.66
C MET A 391 -9.72 -17.17 -5.95
N GLU A 392 -9.87 -18.27 -6.69
CA GLU A 392 -10.70 -18.31 -7.90
C GLU A 392 -12.18 -18.01 -7.60
N ASP A 393 -12.73 -18.57 -6.52
CA ASP A 393 -14.11 -18.31 -6.11
C ASP A 393 -14.34 -16.84 -5.75
N LEU A 394 -13.47 -16.28 -4.89
CA LEU A 394 -13.58 -14.89 -4.46
C LEU A 394 -13.37 -13.91 -5.63
N THR A 395 -12.34 -14.13 -6.47
CA THR A 395 -12.11 -13.28 -7.64
C THR A 395 -13.26 -13.35 -8.63
N THR A 396 -13.88 -14.51 -8.83
CA THR A 396 -15.09 -14.66 -9.66
C THR A 396 -16.26 -13.87 -9.08
N ARG A 397 -16.48 -13.93 -7.76
CA ARG A 397 -17.52 -13.14 -7.06
C ARG A 397 -17.24 -11.63 -7.09
N LEU A 398 -15.97 -11.25 -7.18
CA LEU A 398 -15.51 -9.88 -7.40
C LEU A 398 -15.49 -9.50 -8.89
N CYS A 399 -15.99 -10.35 -9.79
CA CYS A 399 -16.00 -10.10 -11.24
C CYS A 399 -14.60 -9.92 -11.86
N TRP A 400 -13.54 -10.31 -11.18
CA TRP A 400 -12.18 -10.23 -11.72
C TRP A 400 -11.97 -11.33 -12.76
N GLU A 401 -11.26 -10.97 -13.83
CA GLU A 401 -10.92 -11.90 -14.89
C GLU A 401 -9.51 -12.47 -14.66
N LEU A 402 -9.35 -13.79 -14.62
CA LEU A 402 -8.03 -14.41 -14.66
C LEU A 402 -7.49 -14.36 -16.11
N VAL A 403 -6.71 -13.33 -16.41
CA VAL A 403 -6.19 -13.05 -17.76
C VAL A 403 -5.12 -14.06 -18.17
N LYS A 404 -4.21 -14.40 -17.25
CA LYS A 404 -3.10 -15.32 -17.55
C LYS A 404 -2.65 -16.08 -16.32
N LYS A 405 -2.27 -17.33 -16.53
CA LYS A 405 -1.57 -18.18 -15.55
C LYS A 405 -0.43 -18.90 -16.26
N GLU A 406 0.80 -18.66 -15.82
CA GLU A 406 1.99 -19.27 -16.40
C GLU A 406 3.02 -19.57 -15.31
N GLY A 407 3.43 -20.85 -15.21
CA GLY A 407 4.35 -21.30 -14.17
C GLY A 407 3.81 -21.00 -12.76
N TYR A 408 4.48 -20.09 -12.06
CA TYR A 408 4.17 -19.67 -10.70
C TYR A 408 3.49 -18.29 -10.63
N VAL A 409 3.19 -17.68 -11.77
CA VAL A 409 2.59 -16.35 -11.86
C VAL A 409 1.14 -16.47 -12.35
N ALA A 410 0.23 -15.81 -11.65
CA ALA A 410 -1.14 -15.62 -12.08
C ALA A 410 -1.48 -14.13 -12.07
N ILE A 411 -2.19 -13.68 -13.10
CA ILE A 411 -2.51 -12.27 -13.34
C ILE A 411 -4.01 -12.15 -13.54
N TRP A 412 -4.65 -11.38 -12.66
CA TRP A 412 -6.06 -11.01 -12.76
C TRP A 412 -6.20 -9.57 -13.24
N ARG A 413 -7.34 -9.27 -13.85
CA ARG A 413 -7.77 -7.92 -14.21
C ARG A 413 -9.05 -7.57 -13.46
N LYS A 414 -9.03 -6.42 -12.78
CA LYS A 414 -10.21 -5.85 -12.14
C LYS A 414 -11.17 -5.29 -13.21
N PRO A 415 -12.50 -5.40 -13.05
CA PRO A 415 -13.47 -4.71 -13.89
C PRO A 415 -13.14 -3.23 -14.09
N SER A 416 -13.42 -2.69 -15.27
CA SER A 416 -13.23 -1.27 -15.56
C SER A 416 -14.33 -0.39 -14.96
N ASN A 417 -15.47 -0.98 -14.59
CA ASN A 417 -16.62 -0.29 -14.00
C ASN A 417 -17.40 -1.21 -13.06
N ASN A 418 -18.42 -0.65 -12.40
CA ASN A 418 -19.22 -1.35 -11.40
C ASN A 418 -20.40 -2.14 -11.97
N SER A 419 -20.56 -2.21 -13.29
CA SER A 419 -21.74 -2.84 -13.91
C SER A 419 -21.88 -4.31 -13.48
N CYS A 420 -20.79 -5.05 -13.36
CA CYS A 420 -20.83 -6.43 -12.88
C CYS A 420 -21.22 -6.51 -11.41
N TYR A 421 -20.66 -5.66 -10.54
CA TYR A 421 -21.00 -5.63 -9.12
C TYR A 421 -22.49 -5.34 -8.87
N MET A 422 -23.05 -4.40 -9.63
CA MET A 422 -24.45 -4.00 -9.52
C MET A 422 -25.43 -5.04 -10.10
N ALA A 423 -24.96 -5.92 -10.97
CA ALA A 423 -25.77 -6.99 -11.58
C ALA A 423 -25.82 -8.27 -10.73
N ARG A 424 -25.12 -8.32 -9.60
CA ARG A 424 -25.10 -9.48 -8.70
C ARG A 424 -26.45 -9.64 -8.00
N ASP A 425 -26.83 -10.89 -7.73
CA ASP A 425 -28.08 -11.21 -7.04
C ASP A 425 -28.11 -10.62 -5.62
N ALA A 426 -29.33 -10.36 -5.12
CA ALA A 426 -29.53 -9.90 -3.75
C ALA A 426 -28.94 -10.93 -2.75
N GLY A 427 -28.11 -10.46 -1.82
CA GLY A 427 -27.43 -11.31 -0.83
C GLY A 427 -26.09 -11.91 -1.30
N ALA A 428 -25.60 -11.54 -2.49
CA ALA A 428 -24.29 -11.96 -2.98
C ALA A 428 -23.16 -11.55 -2.02
N GLN A 429 -22.20 -12.46 -1.80
CA GLN A 429 -21.04 -12.24 -0.93
C GLN A 429 -19.76 -12.02 -1.76
N PRO A 430 -18.86 -11.09 -1.41
CA PRO A 430 -19.04 -10.08 -0.36
C PRO A 430 -20.09 -9.03 -0.77
N PRO A 431 -20.80 -8.40 0.18
CA PRO A 431 -21.80 -7.38 -0.12
C PRO A 431 -21.15 -6.13 -0.73
N LEU A 432 -21.96 -5.29 -1.34
CA LEU A 432 -21.52 -3.94 -1.72
C LEU A 432 -21.36 -3.09 -0.45
N CYS A 433 -20.33 -2.24 -0.40
CA CYS A 433 -20.16 -1.28 0.68
C CYS A 433 -21.36 -0.33 0.76
N ASP A 434 -21.63 0.15 1.98
CA ASP A 434 -22.59 1.20 2.21
C ASP A 434 -22.13 2.51 1.56
N GLN A 435 -23.07 3.37 1.25
CA GLN A 435 -22.81 4.61 0.52
C GLN A 435 -22.13 5.67 1.37
N SER A 436 -22.28 5.53 2.69
CA SER A 436 -21.57 6.30 3.69
C SER A 436 -20.13 5.81 3.89
N ASP A 437 -19.78 4.64 3.35
CA ASP A 437 -18.40 4.13 3.40
C ASP A 437 -17.57 4.83 2.33
N ASP A 438 -16.86 5.88 2.75
CA ASP A 438 -15.91 6.58 1.90
C ASP A 438 -14.67 5.69 1.68
N PRO A 439 -14.39 5.26 0.43
CA PRO A 439 -13.25 4.39 0.13
C PRO A 439 -11.90 5.09 0.31
N ASP A 440 -11.85 6.42 0.43
CA ASP A 440 -10.63 7.20 0.71
C ASP A 440 -10.45 7.52 2.20
N ASN A 441 -11.45 7.21 3.04
CA ASN A 441 -11.26 7.26 4.48
C ASN A 441 -10.44 6.04 4.92
N VAL A 442 -9.20 6.28 5.34
CA VAL A 442 -8.19 5.24 5.62
C VAL A 442 -7.72 5.22 7.08
N TRP A 443 -8.09 6.21 7.88
CA TRP A 443 -7.57 6.34 9.25
C TRP A 443 -8.38 5.52 10.25
N TYR A 444 -7.78 4.44 10.74
CA TYR A 444 -8.33 3.58 11.80
C TYR A 444 -9.74 3.03 11.51
N ILE A 445 -10.03 2.78 10.22
CA ILE A 445 -11.14 1.94 9.77
C ILE A 445 -10.72 0.49 9.91
#